data_AF-A0A820N3F1-F1
#
_entry.id   AF-A0A820N3F1-F1
#
_cell.length_a   1.000
_cell.length_b   1.000
_cell.length_c   1.000
_cell.angle_alpha   90.00
_cell.angle_beta   90.00
_cell.angle_gamma   90.00
#
_symmetry.space_group_name_H-M   'P 1'
#
loop_
_entity.id
_entity.type
_entity.pdbx_description
1 polymer ?
#
loop_
_entity_poly.entity_id
_entity_poly.type
_entity_poly.pdbx_seq_one_letter_code
_entity_poly.pdbx_strand_id
1 'polypeptide(L)'
;MYFSIPDTTDISAKRSSNQHAFTLFNIHVNGNHHCSLRYSQLRAFNDELQRLFPVSMINIQPFPPKKIFNLSLREIDERRILLERYLQSVVQHKSLISSSYFDDFFLNAQRETFLSELVNKTYPEKINFTIYLLNQHKIIIENL
;
A
#
# COMPACT_ATOMS: atom_id res chain seq x y z
N MET A 1 14.23 11.75 7.78
CA MET A 1 12.86 11.29 7.56
C MET A 1 12.58 10.13 8.49
N TYR A 2 11.45 10.17 9.20
CA TYR A 2 11.03 9.11 10.12
C TYR A 2 9.93 8.28 9.48
N PHE A 3 10.21 7.01 9.19
CA PHE A 3 9.23 6.08 8.62
C PHE A 3 8.52 5.31 9.74
N SER A 4 7.20 5.16 9.62
CA SER A 4 6.37 4.31 10.45
C SER A 4 5.28 3.64 9.63
N ILE A 5 4.77 2.50 10.07
CA ILE A 5 3.62 1.80 9.49
C ILE A 5 2.61 1.55 10.61
N PRO A 6 1.83 2.57 11.04
CA PRO A 6 0.98 2.46 12.23
C PRO A 6 -0.12 1.41 12.10
N ASP A 7 -0.64 1.21 10.88
CA ASP A 7 -1.78 0.34 10.64
C ASP A 7 -1.78 -0.26 9.22
N THR A 8 -2.78 -1.09 8.96
CA THR A 8 -3.00 -1.79 7.70
C THR A 8 -4.44 -1.63 7.24
N THR A 9 -4.66 -1.69 5.93
CA THR A 9 -6.00 -1.68 5.33
C THR A 9 -6.23 -2.95 4.53
N ASP A 10 -7.28 -3.70 4.86
CA ASP A 10 -7.68 -4.89 4.11
C ASP A 10 -8.57 -4.49 2.93
N ILE A 11 -8.16 -4.91 1.74
CA ILE A 11 -8.92 -4.76 0.50
C ILE A 11 -9.61 -6.09 0.21
N SER A 12 -10.94 -6.09 0.24
CA SER A 12 -11.74 -7.26 -0.07
C SER A 12 -11.76 -7.56 -1.56
N ALA A 13 -11.76 -8.84 -1.93
CA ALA A 13 -12.03 -9.27 -3.30
C ALA A 13 -13.46 -8.85 -3.70
N LYS A 14 -13.62 -7.99 -4.71
CA LYS A 14 -14.96 -7.72 -5.27
C LYS A 14 -15.44 -8.95 -6.02
N ARG A 15 -16.67 -9.41 -5.76
CA ARG A 15 -17.26 -10.63 -6.37
C ARG A 15 -17.29 -10.63 -7.90
N SER A 16 -17.23 -9.45 -8.53
CA SER A 16 -17.29 -9.28 -9.99
C SER A 16 -15.93 -8.97 -10.65
N SER A 17 -14.84 -8.93 -9.88
CA SER A 17 -13.49 -8.69 -10.41
C SER A 17 -12.58 -9.87 -10.07
N ASN A 18 -11.66 -10.24 -10.95
CA ASN A 18 -10.61 -11.23 -10.66
C ASN A 18 -9.58 -10.73 -9.62
N GLN A 19 -9.89 -9.71 -8.82
CA GLN A 19 -9.00 -9.21 -7.77
C GLN A 19 -9.14 -10.05 -6.52
N HIS A 20 -8.05 -10.72 -6.13
CA HIS A 20 -7.93 -11.38 -4.83
C HIS A 20 -7.86 -10.34 -3.72
N ALA A 21 -8.34 -10.71 -2.52
CA ALA A 21 -8.19 -9.87 -1.35
C ALA A 21 -6.71 -9.68 -1.01
N PHE A 22 -6.33 -8.49 -0.57
CA PHE A 22 -4.96 -8.18 -0.18
C PHE A 22 -4.92 -7.13 0.93
N THR A 23 -3.81 -7.10 1.66
CA THR A 23 -3.57 -6.12 2.72
C THR A 23 -2.59 -5.04 2.23
N LEU A 24 -2.94 -3.79 2.48
CA LEU A 24 -2.09 -2.62 2.32
C LEU A 24 -1.44 -2.26 3.65
N PHE A 25 -0.17 -1.87 3.60
CA PHE A 25 0.60 -1.34 4.71
C PHE A 25 0.66 0.18 4.55
N ASN A 26 0.10 0.90 5.52
CA ASN A 26 -0.03 2.35 5.46
C ASN A 26 1.23 3.00 5.99
N ILE A 27 2.06 3.52 5.08
CA ILE A 27 3.36 4.09 5.39
C ILE A 27 3.20 5.57 5.69
N HIS A 28 3.69 5.97 6.85
CA HIS A 28 3.75 7.35 7.30
C HIS A 28 5.19 7.84 7.29
N VAL A 29 5.38 9.09 6.87
CA VAL A 29 6.65 9.80 6.91
C VAL A 29 6.49 11.04 7.79
N ASN A 30 7.31 11.14 8.84
CA ASN A 30 7.25 12.20 9.85
C ASN A 30 5.84 12.36 10.45
N GLY A 31 5.15 11.24 10.69
CA GLY A 31 3.81 11.19 11.30
C GLY A 31 2.64 11.35 10.31
N ASN A 32 2.88 11.80 9.08
CA ASN A 32 1.84 11.98 8.07
C ASN A 32 1.74 10.76 7.17
N HIS A 33 0.53 10.36 6.80
CA HIS A 33 0.32 9.32 5.79
C HIS A 33 0.96 9.74 4.47
N HIS A 34 1.80 8.86 3.93
CA HIS A 34 2.57 9.12 2.71
C HIS A 34 2.10 8.25 1.56
N CYS A 35 1.97 6.94 1.77
CA CYS A 35 1.44 6.01 0.77
C CYS A 35 0.94 4.71 1.41
N SER A 36 0.17 3.93 0.64
CA SER A 36 -0.32 2.61 1.04
C SER A 36 0.17 1.56 0.03
N LEU A 37 1.02 0.64 0.49
CA LEU A 37 1.69 -0.33 -0.38
C LEU A 37 1.37 -1.78 0.00
N ARG A 38 1.32 -2.66 -1.02
CA ARG A 38 1.29 -4.11 -0.80
C ARG A 38 2.68 -4.62 -0.44
N TYR A 39 2.72 -5.72 0.30
CA TYR A 39 3.97 -6.43 0.58
C TYR A 39 4.79 -6.74 -0.68
N SER A 40 4.13 -7.10 -1.79
CA SER A 40 4.81 -7.39 -3.06
C SER A 40 5.51 -6.17 -3.67
N GLN A 41 4.95 -4.96 -3.51
CA GLN A 41 5.56 -3.72 -3.99
C GLN A 41 6.81 -3.39 -3.15
N LEU A 42 6.72 -3.51 -1.83
CA LEU A 42 7.88 -3.34 -0.94
C LEU A 42 8.96 -4.40 -1.18
N ARG A 43 8.56 -5.62 -1.54
CA ARG A 43 9.51 -6.68 -1.91
C ARG A 43 10.26 -6.35 -3.19
N ALA A 44 9.55 -5.90 -4.22
CA ALA A 44 10.18 -5.47 -5.48
C ALA A 44 11.16 -4.31 -5.24
N PHE A 45 10.79 -3.36 -4.38
CA PHE A 45 11.68 -2.29 -3.95
C PHE A 45 12.96 -2.81 -3.28
N ASN A 46 12.84 -3.75 -2.32
CA ASN A 46 14.01 -4.38 -1.71
C ASN A 46 14.90 -5.09 -2.74
N ASP A 47 14.30 -5.90 -3.61
CA ASP A 47 15.05 -6.70 -4.58
C ASP A 47 15.86 -5.78 -5.53
N GLU A 48 15.30 -4.63 -5.90
CA GLU A 48 15.99 -3.65 -6.74
C GLU A 48 17.06 -2.85 -5.96
N LEU A 49 16.83 -2.51 -4.69
CA LEU A 49 17.89 -1.94 -3.84
C LEU A 49 19.07 -2.90 -3.67
N GLN A 50 18.82 -4.21 -3.51
CA GLN A 50 19.87 -5.23 -3.46
C GLN A 50 20.66 -5.30 -4.76
N ARG A 51 19.98 -5.17 -5.90
CA ARG A 51 20.60 -5.17 -7.22
C ARG A 51 21.48 -3.94 -7.46
N LEU A 52 21.01 -2.76 -7.06
CA LEU A 52 21.67 -1.48 -7.31
C LEU A 52 22.76 -1.15 -6.28
N PHE A 53 22.56 -1.54 -5.01
CA PHE A 53 23.41 -1.12 -3.89
C PHE A 53 23.80 -2.29 -2.96
N PRO A 54 24.37 -3.39 -3.48
CA PRO A 54 24.61 -4.62 -2.71
C PRO A 54 25.45 -4.39 -1.46
N VAL A 55 26.47 -3.52 -1.51
CA VAL A 55 27.33 -3.20 -0.36
C VAL A 55 26.58 -2.42 0.72
N SER A 56 25.72 -1.48 0.33
CA SER A 56 24.94 -0.69 1.30
C SER A 56 23.86 -1.54 1.99
N MET A 57 23.43 -2.64 1.35
CA MET A 57 22.42 -3.56 1.89
C MET A 57 22.95 -4.52 2.98
N ILE A 58 24.27 -4.62 3.18
CA ILE A 58 24.87 -5.56 4.16
C ILE A 58 24.42 -5.28 5.60
N ASN A 59 24.25 -4.00 5.95
CA ASN A 59 23.92 -3.56 7.31
C ASN A 59 22.43 -3.23 7.51
N ILE A 60 21.58 -3.57 6.55
CA ILE A 60 20.15 -3.31 6.60
C ILE A 60 19.44 -4.49 7.27
N GLN A 61 18.38 -4.20 8.01
CA GLN A 61 17.56 -5.26 8.61
C GLN A 61 17.04 -6.19 7.52
N PRO A 62 16.94 -7.50 7.75
CA PRO A 62 16.49 -8.43 6.73
C PRO A 62 15.04 -8.12 6.31
N PHE A 63 14.79 -8.14 5.00
CA PHE A 63 13.43 -7.98 4.48
C PHE A 63 12.55 -9.16 4.93
N PRO A 64 11.30 -8.93 5.38
CA PRO A 64 10.44 -10.00 5.87
C PRO A 64 10.24 -11.09 4.82
N PRO A 65 10.27 -12.39 5.18
CA PRO A 65 10.19 -13.46 4.20
C PRO A 65 8.80 -13.61 3.59
N LYS A 66 8.76 -14.14 2.36
CA LYS A 66 7.53 -14.60 1.72
C LYS A 66 6.95 -15.78 2.51
N LYS A 67 5.63 -15.85 2.58
CA LYS A 67 4.90 -16.98 3.16
C LYS A 67 4.16 -17.68 2.03
N ILE A 68 4.06 -19.00 2.11
CA ILE A 68 3.44 -19.85 1.07
C ILE A 68 1.91 -19.92 1.26
N PHE A 69 1.45 -19.71 2.50
CA PHE A 69 0.04 -19.71 2.87
C PHE A 69 -0.47 -18.29 3.16
N ASN A 70 -1.79 -18.14 3.20
CA ASN A 70 -2.45 -16.94 3.66
C ASN A 70 -2.04 -16.64 5.11
N LEU A 71 -1.80 -15.37 5.41
CA LEU A 71 -1.37 -14.93 6.73
C LEU A 71 -2.58 -14.82 7.66
N SER A 72 -2.40 -15.24 8.90
CA SER A 72 -3.29 -14.85 9.99
C SER A 72 -3.14 -13.35 10.32
N LEU A 73 -4.13 -12.77 11.01
CA LEU A 73 -4.06 -11.37 11.48
C LEU A 73 -2.80 -11.11 12.32
N ARG A 74 -2.39 -12.08 13.15
CA ARG A 74 -1.17 -11.98 13.96
C ARG A 74 0.08 -11.90 13.07
N GLU A 75 0.16 -12.74 12.04
CA GLU A 75 1.30 -12.72 11.12
C GLU A 75 1.31 -11.47 10.22
N ILE A 76 0.16 -10.87 9.94
CA ILE A 76 0.07 -9.57 9.25
C ILE A 76 0.67 -8.47 10.13
N ASP A 77 0.33 -8.42 11.42
CA ASP A 77 0.89 -7.42 12.35
C ASP A 77 2.39 -7.65 12.59
N GLU A 78 2.83 -8.90 12.76
CA GLU A 78 4.26 -9.25 12.82
C GLU A 78 4.99 -8.75 11.57
N ARG A 79 4.42 -8.97 10.38
CA ARG A 79 4.99 -8.47 9.11
C ARG A 79 5.00 -6.94 9.05
N ARG A 80 3.96 -6.25 9.53
CA ARG A 80 3.89 -4.78 9.58
C ARG A 80 5.05 -4.22 10.39
N ILE A 81 5.30 -4.76 11.58
CA ILE A 81 6.42 -4.36 12.46
C ILE A 81 7.76 -4.60 11.78
N LEU A 82 7.95 -5.75 11.13
CA LEU A 82 9.20 -6.06 10.46
C LEU A 82 9.44 -5.17 9.23
N LEU A 83 8.39 -4.84 8.46
CA LEU A 83 8.47 -3.89 7.33
C LEU A 83 8.81 -2.48 7.81
N GLU A 84 8.22 -2.04 8.93
CA GLU A 84 8.54 -0.74 9.54
C GLU A 84 10.03 -0.67 9.92
N ARG A 85 10.52 -1.67 10.65
CA ARG A 85 11.95 -1.76 11.04
C ARG A 85 12.88 -1.82 9.84
N TYR A 86 12.48 -2.56 8.79
CA TYR A 86 13.21 -2.60 7.53
C TYR A 86 13.36 -1.20 6.92
N LEU A 87 12.26 -0.48 6.71
CA LEU A 87 12.28 0.87 6.13
C LEU A 87 13.06 1.85 7.02
N GLN A 88 12.90 1.77 8.33
CA GLN A 88 13.68 2.57 9.29
C GLN A 88 15.18 2.30 9.18
N SER A 89 15.60 1.06 8.90
CA SER A 89 17.01 0.75 8.66
C SER A 89 17.51 1.25 7.31
N VAL A 90 16.70 1.14 6.24
CA VAL A 90 17.06 1.65 4.90
C VAL A 90 17.37 3.15 4.96
N VAL A 91 16.53 3.92 5.64
CA VAL A 91 16.68 5.39 5.67
C VAL A 91 17.84 5.91 6.52
N GLN A 92 18.52 5.03 7.26
CA GLN A 92 19.77 5.36 7.94
C GLN A 92 20.97 5.42 6.98
N HIS A 93 20.84 4.85 5.78
CA HIS A 93 21.92 4.80 4.79
C HIS A 93 21.79 5.92 3.76
N LYS A 94 22.65 6.95 3.89
CA LYS A 94 22.64 8.14 3.02
C LYS A 94 22.71 7.81 1.52
N SER A 95 23.51 6.82 1.12
CA SER A 95 23.68 6.40 -0.27
C SER A 95 22.39 5.90 -0.92
N LEU A 96 21.53 5.24 -0.15
CA LEU A 96 20.26 4.70 -0.64
C LEU A 96 19.23 5.80 -0.78
N ILE A 97 19.12 6.66 0.24
CA ILE A 97 18.13 7.74 0.26
C ILE A 97 18.46 8.87 -0.72
N SER A 98 19.73 9.02 -1.12
CA SER A 98 20.14 9.97 -2.16
C SER A 98 20.02 9.40 -3.58
N SER A 99 19.55 8.16 -3.72
CA SER A 99 19.39 7.54 -5.03
C SER A 99 18.08 7.98 -5.67
N SER A 100 18.11 8.22 -6.99
CA SER A 100 16.89 8.51 -7.75
C SER A 100 15.85 7.39 -7.62
N TYR A 101 16.30 6.14 -7.52
CA TYR A 101 15.41 4.99 -7.35
C TYR A 101 14.56 5.07 -6.07
N PHE A 102 15.16 5.46 -4.94
CA PHE A 102 14.43 5.62 -3.68
C PHE A 102 13.36 6.71 -3.80
N ASP A 103 13.76 7.88 -4.31
CA ASP A 103 12.87 9.03 -4.46
C ASP A 103 11.74 8.74 -5.45
N ASP A 104 12.06 8.19 -6.62
CA ASP A 104 11.09 7.84 -7.67
C ASP A 104 10.08 6.81 -7.15
N PHE A 105 10.53 5.80 -6.42
CA PHE A 105 9.64 4.78 -5.86
C PHE A 105 8.62 5.40 -4.90
N PHE A 106 9.07 6.17 -3.90
CA PHE A 106 8.17 6.73 -2.89
C PHE A 106 7.32 7.89 -3.39
N LEU A 107 7.80 8.65 -4.39
CA LEU A 107 7.02 9.68 -5.06
C LEU A 107 5.88 9.07 -5.89
N ASN A 108 6.17 8.02 -6.66
CA ASN A 108 5.15 7.32 -7.44
C ASN A 108 4.13 6.63 -6.53
N ALA A 109 4.58 5.97 -5.45
CA ALA A 109 3.70 5.35 -4.46
C ALA A 109 2.74 6.36 -3.81
N GLN A 110 3.23 7.56 -3.46
CA GLN A 110 2.39 8.63 -2.93
C GLN A 110 1.35 9.09 -3.94
N ARG A 111 1.75 9.30 -5.20
CA ARG A 111 0.84 9.71 -6.27
C ARG A 111 -0.26 8.68 -6.52
N GLU A 112 0.10 7.40 -6.62
CA GLU A 112 -0.86 6.31 -6.81
C GLU A 112 -1.87 6.24 -5.66
N THR A 113 -1.39 6.37 -4.42
CA THR A 113 -2.24 6.37 -3.23
C THR A 113 -3.22 7.54 -3.24
N PHE A 114 -2.72 8.75 -3.50
CA PHE A 114 -3.54 9.95 -3.61
C PHE A 114 -4.63 9.85 -4.68
N LEU A 115 -4.27 9.34 -5.88
CA LEU A 115 -5.23 9.15 -6.97
C LEU A 115 -6.31 8.13 -6.60
N SER A 116 -5.93 7.01 -5.97
CA SER A 116 -6.88 5.99 -5.50
C SER A 116 -7.87 6.59 -4.49
N GLU A 117 -7.38 7.34 -3.51
CA GLU A 117 -8.23 8.02 -2.53
C GLU A 117 -9.15 9.07 -3.16
N LEU A 118 -8.65 9.84 -4.13
CA LEU A 118 -9.44 10.84 -4.84
C LEU A 118 -10.58 10.21 -5.65
N VAL A 119 -10.30 9.10 -6.35
CA VAL A 119 -11.31 8.32 -7.08
C VAL A 119 -12.37 7.83 -6.12
N ASN A 120 -11.97 7.23 -4.98
CA ASN A 120 -12.91 6.72 -3.98
C ASN A 120 -13.76 7.84 -3.33
N LYS A 121 -13.23 9.06 -3.18
CA LYS A 121 -13.98 10.21 -2.66
C LYS A 121 -14.93 10.81 -3.70
N THR A 122 -14.52 10.89 -4.96
CA THR A 122 -15.29 11.54 -6.03
C THR A 122 -16.38 10.63 -6.57
N TYR A 123 -16.10 9.33 -6.64
CA TYR A 123 -17.02 8.29 -7.08
C TYR A 123 -17.07 7.23 -5.99
N PRO A 124 -17.90 7.40 -4.95
CA PRO A 124 -18.03 6.38 -3.91
C PRO A 124 -18.42 5.05 -4.55
N GLU A 125 -17.86 3.96 -4.06
CA GLU A 125 -18.01 2.62 -4.67
C GLU A 125 -19.47 2.17 -4.84
N LYS A 126 -20.40 2.75 -4.09
CA LYS A 126 -21.84 2.60 -4.28
C LYS A 126 -22.46 3.92 -4.73
N ILE A 127 -22.86 3.96 -6.00
CA ILE A 127 -23.72 5.01 -6.53
C ILE A 127 -25.09 4.40 -6.75
N ASN A 128 -26.07 4.84 -5.96
CA ASN A 128 -27.46 4.48 -6.18
C ASN A 128 -28.07 5.49 -7.15
N PHE A 129 -28.43 5.03 -8.35
CA PHE A 129 -29.16 5.85 -9.31
C PHE A 129 -30.65 5.80 -8.97
N THR A 130 -31.22 6.94 -8.58
CA THR A 130 -32.68 7.06 -8.43
C THR A 130 -33.26 7.62 -9.73
N ILE A 131 -33.99 6.80 -10.46
CA ILE A 131 -34.74 7.19 -11.66
C ILE A 131 -36.16 7.53 -11.23
N TYR A 132 -36.59 8.76 -11.50
CA TYR A 132 -37.98 9.19 -11.31
C TYR A 132 -38.75 9.00 -12.61
N LEU A 133 -39.85 8.25 -12.55
CA LEU A 133 -40.74 8.00 -13.67
C LEU A 133 -41.84 9.07 -13.71
N LEU A 134 -42.43 9.30 -14.90
CA LEU A 134 -43.51 10.27 -15.10
C LEU A 134 -44.78 9.96 -14.29
N ASN A 135 -44.96 8.71 -13.87
CA ASN A 135 -46.04 8.29 -12.97
C ASN A 135 -45.71 8.51 -11.47
N GLN A 136 -44.66 9.26 -11.15
CA GLN A 136 -44.18 9.53 -9.79
C GLN A 136 -43.61 8.32 -9.03
N HIS A 137 -43.43 7.18 -9.68
CA HIS A 137 -42.67 6.08 -9.11
C HIS A 137 -41.16 6.36 -9.20
N LYS A 138 -40.40 5.85 -8.22
CA LYS A 138 -38.94 5.87 -8.27
C LYS A 138 -38.39 4.45 -8.39
N ILE A 139 -37.40 4.28 -9.26
CA ILE A 139 -36.58 3.07 -9.36
C ILE A 139 -35.22 3.41 -8.79
N ILE A 140 -34.75 2.64 -7.81
CA ILE A 140 -33.40 2.76 -7.29
C ILE A 140 -32.58 1.64 -7.91
N ILE A 141 -31.62 2.00 -8.75
CA ILE A 141 -30.63 1.08 -9.29
C ILE A 141 -29.40 1.18 -8.39
N GLU A 142 -29.19 0.18 -7.56
CA GLU A 142 -27.95 0.01 -6.81
C GLU A 142 -26.92 -0.63 -7.74
N ASN A 143 -25.76 0.01 -7.92
CA ASN A 143 -24.66 -0.63 -8.62
C ASN A 143 -24.04 -1.70 -7.69
N LEU A 144 -23.93 -2.94 -8.19
CA LEU A 144 -23.39 -4.11 -7.45
C LEU A 144 -21.90 -3.95 -7.09
#